data_AF-A0A928QZ61-F1
#
_entry.id   AF-A0A928QZ61-F1
#
_cell.length_a   1.000
_cell.length_b   1.000
_cell.length_c   1.000
_cell.angle_alpha   90.00
_cell.angle_beta   90.00
_cell.angle_gamma   90.00
#
_symmetry.space_group_name_H-M   'P 1'
#
loop_
_entity.id
_entity.type
_entity.pdbx_description
1 polymer ?
#
loop_
_entity_poly.entity_id
_entity_poly.type
_entity_poly.pdbx_seq_one_letter_code
_entity_poly.pdbx_strand_id
1 'polypeptide(L)'
;MKEGETVYDLFIPGTEMMKMAFGENPKNVYGNRHVLPNTRMGVASVLREALFSAKAYSDAKLKAEQEGKEPPKPDFKLEALVPVVRGEMRCRIHAHRNDDIVTAIRIAKEFNLDFIIEHCTEGYMIKDYLAKEHVRAVVGPLDMGPAKMEIWNTTYDNPGILEKAGVDFCLTQDTSSQTNKLPVNVGIAIAHGLSWDGALKAVTLTPARFLGLDDRMGSLDVGKDADIAIFSGDPFCNYTLCEKTIIDGEVYDNTERYKLNIYNKQY
;
A
#
# COMPACT_ATOMS: atom_id res chain seq x y z
N MET A 1 3.15 -21.17 -1.17
CA MET A 1 3.35 -20.10 -0.17
C MET A 1 4.42 -20.62 0.77
N LYS A 2 5.32 -19.75 1.23
CA LYS A 2 6.30 -20.09 2.27
C LYS A 2 5.54 -20.63 3.49
N GLU A 3 5.96 -21.77 3.99
CA GLU A 3 5.38 -22.35 5.20
C GLU A 3 5.89 -21.57 6.42
N GLY A 4 5.01 -21.38 7.41
CA GLY A 4 5.35 -20.71 8.66
C GLY A 4 4.41 -21.19 9.75
N GLU A 5 4.96 -21.51 10.92
CA GLU A 5 4.17 -21.96 12.07
C GLU A 5 3.66 -20.78 12.89
N THR A 6 4.43 -19.70 12.92
CA THR A 6 4.17 -18.49 13.70
C THR A 6 4.25 -17.25 12.83
N VAL A 7 3.75 -16.13 13.37
CA VAL A 7 3.89 -14.83 12.71
C VAL A 7 5.37 -14.47 12.47
N TYR A 8 6.29 -14.93 13.32
CA TYR A 8 7.71 -14.61 13.22
C TYR A 8 8.40 -15.28 12.02
N ASP A 9 7.81 -16.35 11.48
CA ASP A 9 8.33 -17.04 10.30
C ASP A 9 7.95 -16.31 8.98
N LEU A 10 6.88 -15.52 9.03
CA LEU A 10 6.30 -14.82 7.88
C LEU A 10 6.52 -13.29 7.94
N PHE A 11 6.79 -12.77 9.14
CA PHE A 11 6.98 -11.34 9.37
C PHE A 11 8.37 -10.89 8.90
N ILE A 12 8.43 -9.73 8.24
CA ILE A 12 9.68 -9.09 7.82
C ILE A 12 9.93 -7.89 8.73
N PRO A 13 10.89 -7.96 9.67
CA PRO A 13 11.24 -6.84 10.55
C PRO A 13 11.59 -5.56 9.79
N GLY A 14 11.15 -4.41 10.29
CA GLY A 14 11.39 -3.10 9.69
C GLY A 14 10.36 -2.69 8.63
N THR A 15 9.34 -3.52 8.36
CA THR A 15 8.27 -3.21 7.40
C THR A 15 7.02 -2.62 8.05
N GLU A 16 7.03 -2.42 9.37
CA GLU A 16 5.91 -1.88 10.13
C GLU A 16 5.61 -0.43 9.73
N MET A 17 4.34 -0.13 9.51
CA MET A 17 3.88 1.20 9.12
C MET A 17 2.57 1.55 9.80
N MET A 18 2.36 2.84 10.06
CA MET A 18 1.13 3.34 10.67
C MET A 18 0.02 3.48 9.62
N LYS A 19 -1.08 2.75 9.78
CA LYS A 19 -2.24 2.88 8.89
C LYS A 19 -3.18 4.00 9.36
N MET A 20 -3.58 4.86 8.44
CA MET A 20 -4.59 5.90 8.63
C MET A 20 -5.65 5.80 7.52
N ALA A 21 -6.83 6.40 7.73
CA ALA A 21 -7.91 6.36 6.74
C ALA A 21 -8.74 7.64 6.67
N PHE A 22 -9.09 8.03 5.44
CA PHE A 22 -10.04 9.07 5.06
C PHE A 22 -11.26 8.46 4.34
N GLY A 23 -12.19 9.31 3.89
CA GLY A 23 -13.32 8.89 3.07
C GLY A 23 -14.48 8.26 3.86
N GLU A 24 -15.21 7.37 3.18
CA GLU A 24 -16.45 6.79 3.66
C GLU A 24 -16.26 5.79 4.79
N ASN A 25 -15.24 4.95 4.71
CA ASN A 25 -14.99 3.88 5.67
C ASN A 25 -14.96 4.39 7.13
N PRO A 26 -14.06 5.33 7.53
CA PRO A 26 -14.00 5.79 8.90
C PRO A 26 -15.29 6.52 9.32
N LYS A 27 -15.85 7.40 8.47
CA LYS A 27 -17.06 8.15 8.87
C LYS A 27 -18.28 7.24 9.06
N ASN A 28 -18.40 6.16 8.29
CA ASN A 28 -19.54 5.24 8.38
C ASN A 28 -19.40 4.30 9.59
N VAL A 29 -18.21 3.78 9.87
CA VAL A 29 -17.96 2.90 11.03
C VAL A 29 -18.31 3.59 12.34
N TYR A 30 -17.87 4.84 12.51
CA TYR A 30 -18.07 5.62 13.74
C TYR A 30 -19.42 6.34 13.73
N GLY A 31 -19.85 6.89 12.58
CA GLY A 31 -21.14 7.56 12.42
C GLY A 31 -22.34 6.65 12.70
N ASN A 32 -22.31 5.39 12.27
CA ASN A 32 -23.36 4.41 12.60
C ASN A 32 -23.47 4.13 14.10
N ARG A 33 -22.39 4.36 14.85
CA ARG A 33 -22.33 4.26 16.31
C ARG A 33 -22.59 5.59 17.02
N HIS A 34 -22.94 6.65 16.28
CA HIS A 34 -23.17 8.00 16.78
C HIS A 34 -21.97 8.58 17.55
N VAL A 35 -20.75 8.20 17.15
CA VAL A 35 -19.50 8.73 17.71
C VAL A 35 -18.67 9.42 16.64
N LEU A 36 -17.82 10.36 17.06
CA LEU A 36 -16.85 11.01 16.18
C LEU A 36 -15.82 9.98 15.67
N PRO A 37 -15.40 10.01 14.39
CA PRO A 37 -15.84 10.91 13.32
C PRO A 37 -17.05 10.39 12.52
N ASN A 38 -18.04 11.24 12.22
CA ASN A 38 -19.19 10.92 11.37
C ASN A 38 -19.27 11.77 10.08
N THR A 39 -18.27 12.60 9.82
CA THR A 39 -18.12 13.44 8.63
C THR A 39 -16.66 13.45 8.16
N ARG A 40 -16.39 13.84 6.90
CA ARG A 40 -15.01 14.04 6.42
C ARG A 40 -14.23 15.07 7.24
N MET A 41 -14.90 16.15 7.64
CA MET A 41 -14.31 17.16 8.54
C MET A 41 -13.94 16.54 9.89
N GLY A 42 -14.82 15.71 10.45
CA GLY A 42 -14.56 14.98 11.69
C GLY A 42 -13.35 14.04 11.56
N VAL A 43 -13.23 13.29 10.46
CA VAL A 43 -12.09 12.39 10.22
C VAL A 43 -10.78 13.18 10.22
N ALA A 44 -10.74 14.28 9.47
CA ALA A 44 -9.57 15.16 9.42
C ALA A 44 -9.25 15.77 10.80
N SER A 45 -10.28 16.17 11.57
CA SER A 45 -10.12 16.73 12.92
C SER A 45 -9.52 15.71 13.89
N VAL A 46 -10.07 14.49 13.93
CA VAL A 46 -9.60 13.43 14.82
C VAL A 46 -8.15 13.07 14.53
N LEU A 47 -7.77 12.97 13.25
CA LEU A 47 -6.40 12.68 12.89
C LEU A 47 -5.45 13.82 13.30
N ARG A 48 -5.80 15.08 13.02
CA ARG A 48 -4.98 16.24 13.43
C ARG A 48 -4.80 16.30 14.95
N GLU A 49 -5.87 16.10 15.71
CA GLU A 49 -5.81 16.14 17.18
C GLU A 49 -4.92 15.02 17.74
N ALA A 50 -5.01 13.80 17.18
CA ALA A 50 -4.16 12.69 17.55
C ALA A 50 -2.68 12.98 17.27
N LEU A 51 -2.35 13.49 16.07
CA LEU A 51 -0.98 13.84 15.69
C LEU A 51 -0.42 15.01 16.51
N PHE A 52 -1.24 16.03 16.78
CA PHE A 52 -0.85 17.14 17.65
C PHE A 52 -0.52 16.66 19.07
N SER A 53 -1.39 15.83 19.65
CA SER A 53 -1.19 15.26 20.98
C SER A 53 0.05 14.37 21.03
N ALA A 54 0.25 13.54 20.00
CA ALA A 54 1.42 12.67 19.89
C ALA A 54 2.71 13.47 19.76
N LYS A 55 2.72 14.56 18.98
CA LYS A 55 3.87 15.45 18.87
C LYS A 55 4.20 16.11 20.21
N ALA A 56 3.20 16.68 20.89
CA ALA A 56 3.40 17.29 22.21
C ALA A 56 3.95 16.26 23.23
N TYR A 57 3.44 15.03 23.20
CA TYR A 57 3.92 13.93 24.03
C TYR A 57 5.37 13.53 23.70
N SER A 58 5.69 13.38 22.41
CA SER A 58 7.04 13.09 21.92
C SER A 58 8.05 14.17 22.33
N ASP A 59 7.70 15.45 22.18
CA ASP A 59 8.53 16.59 22.54
C ASP A 59 8.77 16.64 24.06
N ALA A 60 7.74 16.33 24.86
CA ALA A 60 7.87 16.22 26.32
C ALA A 60 8.80 15.07 26.74
N LYS A 61 8.79 13.93 26.04
CA LYS A 61 9.72 12.82 26.28
C LYS A 61 11.17 13.24 25.99
N LEU A 62 11.42 13.85 24.83
CA LEU A 62 12.76 14.33 24.45
C LEU A 62 13.30 15.36 25.46
N LYS A 63 12.44 16.29 25.90
CA LYS A 63 12.81 17.28 26.90
C LYS A 63 13.16 16.64 28.26
N ALA A 64 12.36 15.69 28.73
CA ALA A 64 12.62 15.00 29.98
C ALA A 64 13.96 14.24 29.94
N GLU A 65 14.25 13.57 28.84
CA GLU A 65 15.53 12.88 28.62
C GLU A 65 16.72 13.85 28.64
N GLN A 66 16.64 14.98 27.91
CA GLN A 66 17.69 15.99 27.87
C GLN A 66 17.93 16.67 29.22
N GLU A 67 16.88 16.85 30.02
CA GLU A 67 16.96 17.48 31.35
C GLU A 67 17.23 16.49 32.49
N GLY A 68 17.33 15.18 32.20
CA GLY A 68 17.50 14.14 33.22
C GLY A 68 16.31 14.02 34.17
N LYS A 69 15.10 14.32 33.70
CA LYS A 69 13.84 14.28 34.47
C LYS A 69 13.03 13.04 34.14
N GLU A 70 12.06 12.74 35.00
CA GLU A 70 11.10 11.68 34.72
C GLU A 70 10.29 11.99 33.45
N PRO A 71 10.06 10.99 32.57
CA PRO A 71 9.26 11.17 31.37
C PRO A 71 7.78 11.45 31.72
N PRO A 72 7.02 12.03 30.79
CA PRO A 72 5.56 12.16 30.96
C PRO A 72 4.93 10.78 31.20
N LYS A 73 3.81 10.76 31.95
CA LYS A 73 3.06 9.54 32.24
C LYS A 73 2.81 8.74 30.95
N PRO A 74 3.07 7.41 30.93
CA PRO A 74 2.84 6.59 29.75
C PRO A 74 1.40 6.67 29.23
N ASP A 75 1.24 6.89 27.92
CA ASP A 75 -0.02 6.78 27.20
C ASP A 75 0.19 5.88 25.99
N PHE A 76 -0.40 4.67 26.01
CA PHE A 76 -0.20 3.67 24.96
C PHE A 76 -0.65 4.12 23.56
N LYS A 77 -1.64 5.02 23.46
CA LYS A 77 -2.12 5.51 22.16
C LYS A 77 -1.16 6.53 21.58
N LEU A 78 -0.67 7.44 22.41
CA LEU A 78 0.30 8.45 21.98
C LEU A 78 1.67 7.82 21.73
N GLU A 79 2.08 6.84 22.55
CA GLU A 79 3.34 6.10 22.40
C GLU A 79 3.45 5.46 21.01
N ALA A 80 2.37 4.83 20.53
CA ALA A 80 2.33 4.23 19.19
C ALA A 80 2.52 5.24 18.05
N LEU A 81 2.23 6.53 18.28
CA LEU A 81 2.38 7.62 17.31
C LEU A 81 3.69 8.40 17.46
N VAL A 82 4.47 8.17 18.53
CA VAL A 82 5.78 8.80 18.71
C VAL A 82 6.71 8.56 17.51
N PRO A 83 6.95 7.32 17.03
CA PRO A 83 7.84 7.11 15.89
C PRO A 83 7.29 7.74 14.60
N VAL A 84 5.97 7.88 14.48
CA VAL A 84 5.32 8.54 13.34
C VAL A 84 5.65 10.03 13.30
N VAL A 85 5.42 10.76 14.40
CA VAL A 85 5.65 12.21 14.47
C VAL A 85 7.14 12.58 14.52
N ARG A 86 8.02 11.60 14.76
CA ARG A 86 9.48 11.75 14.63
C ARG A 86 10.00 11.42 13.23
N GLY A 87 9.17 10.90 12.33
CA GLY A 87 9.59 10.47 11.00
C GLY A 87 10.38 9.15 10.99
N GLU A 88 10.33 8.39 12.08
CA GLU A 88 10.98 7.07 12.24
C GLU A 88 10.09 5.93 11.71
N MET A 89 8.78 6.14 11.60
CA MET A 89 7.81 5.18 11.06
C MET A 89 6.96 5.82 9.97
N ARG A 90 6.90 5.18 8.81
CA ARG A 90 6.10 5.61 7.66
C ARG A 90 4.61 5.40 7.90
N CYS A 91 3.80 6.30 7.34
CA CYS A 91 2.35 6.21 7.31
C CYS A 91 1.84 5.69 5.97
N ARG A 92 0.82 4.82 6.02
CA ARG A 92 0.02 4.42 4.84
C ARG A 92 -1.37 5.01 5.01
N ILE A 93 -1.81 5.89 4.12
CA ILE A 93 -3.02 6.68 4.30
C ILE A 93 -4.06 6.30 3.23
N HIS A 94 -5.12 5.62 3.65
CA HIS A 94 -6.26 5.28 2.81
C HIS A 94 -7.04 6.51 2.37
N ALA A 95 -7.12 6.75 1.05
CA ALA A 95 -7.95 7.79 0.46
C ALA A 95 -8.32 7.45 -1.00
N HIS A 96 -9.62 7.48 -1.30
CA HIS A 96 -10.14 7.20 -2.64
C HIS A 96 -10.38 8.48 -3.45
N ARG A 97 -11.22 9.39 -2.94
CA ARG A 97 -11.56 10.63 -3.65
C ARG A 97 -10.43 11.64 -3.64
N ASN A 98 -10.38 12.48 -4.67
CA ASN A 98 -9.34 13.50 -4.82
C ASN A 98 -9.28 14.48 -3.64
N ASP A 99 -10.41 14.85 -3.04
CA ASP A 99 -10.48 15.76 -1.89
C ASP A 99 -10.01 15.09 -0.59
N ASP A 100 -10.32 13.81 -0.41
CA ASP A 100 -9.77 12.99 0.68
C ASP A 100 -8.24 12.83 0.54
N ILE A 101 -7.73 12.60 -0.68
CA ILE A 101 -6.28 12.50 -0.98
C ILE A 101 -5.56 13.82 -0.67
N VAL A 102 -6.09 14.96 -1.16
CA VAL A 102 -5.50 16.28 -0.91
C VAL A 102 -5.53 16.63 0.58
N THR A 103 -6.60 16.25 1.29
CA THR A 103 -6.69 16.48 2.75
C THR A 103 -5.65 15.65 3.51
N ALA A 104 -5.45 14.38 3.13
CA ALA A 104 -4.39 13.54 3.69
C ALA A 104 -3.01 14.14 3.48
N ILE A 105 -2.68 14.59 2.26
CA ILE A 105 -1.41 15.24 1.93
C ILE A 105 -1.20 16.51 2.76
N ARG A 106 -2.24 17.35 2.89
CA ARG A 106 -2.16 18.58 3.70
C ARG A 106 -1.82 18.29 5.16
N ILE A 107 -2.47 17.30 5.77
CA ILE A 107 -2.20 16.91 7.17
C ILE A 107 -0.82 16.28 7.30
N ALA A 108 -0.42 15.41 6.37
CA ALA A 108 0.91 14.80 6.41
C ALA A 108 2.02 15.87 6.36
N LYS A 109 1.85 16.91 5.53
CA LYS A 109 2.76 18.06 5.48
C LYS A 109 2.73 18.92 6.73
N GLU A 110 1.56 19.16 7.31
CA GLU A 110 1.38 19.92 8.56
C GLU A 110 2.22 19.34 9.71
N PHE A 111 2.36 18.01 9.75
CA PHE A 111 3.13 17.30 10.78
C PHE A 111 4.46 16.70 10.29
N ASN A 112 4.89 17.02 9.07
CA ASN A 112 6.11 16.50 8.44
C ASN A 112 6.23 14.96 8.48
N LEU A 113 5.13 14.26 8.14
CA LEU A 113 5.09 12.80 8.13
C LEU A 113 5.77 12.21 6.89
N ASP A 114 6.42 11.06 7.04
CA ASP A 114 6.75 10.16 5.93
C ASP A 114 5.49 9.37 5.56
N PHE A 115 4.95 9.52 4.33
CA PHE A 115 3.65 8.93 3.97
C PHE A 115 3.56 8.34 2.55
N ILE A 116 2.62 7.41 2.38
CA ILE A 116 2.14 6.84 1.12
C ILE A 116 0.62 6.94 1.08
N ILE A 117 0.05 7.26 -0.08
CA ILE A 117 -1.41 7.26 -0.29
C ILE A 117 -1.86 5.89 -0.77
N GLU A 118 -2.78 5.25 -0.05
CA GLU A 118 -3.40 3.98 -0.45
C GLU A 118 -4.65 4.19 -1.30
N HIS A 119 -4.86 3.26 -2.21
CA HIS A 119 -5.89 3.21 -3.27
C HIS A 119 -5.74 4.28 -4.34
N CYS A 120 -5.61 5.55 -3.93
CA CYS A 120 -5.43 6.69 -4.83
C CYS A 120 -6.39 6.65 -6.04
N THR A 121 -7.66 6.28 -5.78
CA THR A 121 -8.62 5.90 -6.83
C THR A 121 -8.87 7.04 -7.82
N GLU A 122 -9.04 8.26 -7.32
CA GLU A 122 -9.19 9.47 -8.15
C GLU A 122 -7.87 10.23 -8.34
N GLY A 123 -6.72 9.58 -8.12
CA GLY A 123 -5.40 10.19 -8.26
C GLY A 123 -5.17 10.79 -9.65
N TYR A 124 -5.63 10.10 -10.70
CA TYR A 124 -5.58 10.59 -12.09
C TYR A 124 -6.21 11.98 -12.30
N MET A 125 -7.20 12.36 -11.49
CA MET A 125 -7.86 13.67 -11.59
C MET A 125 -6.97 14.80 -11.07
N ILE A 126 -6.01 14.48 -10.21
CA ILE A 126 -5.10 15.42 -9.54
C ILE A 126 -3.63 15.07 -9.83
N LYS A 127 -3.34 14.37 -10.94
CA LYS A 127 -2.02 13.85 -11.28
C LYS A 127 -0.89 14.89 -11.23
N ASP A 128 -1.15 16.12 -11.69
CA ASP A 128 -0.14 17.19 -11.73
C ASP A 128 0.18 17.68 -10.31
N TYR A 129 -0.83 17.68 -9.42
CA TYR A 129 -0.63 17.96 -8.00
C TYR A 129 0.17 16.84 -7.34
N LEU A 130 -0.17 15.57 -7.57
CA LEU A 130 0.58 14.43 -7.02
C LEU A 130 2.05 14.43 -7.46
N ALA A 131 2.30 14.71 -8.74
CA ALA A 131 3.66 14.77 -9.30
C ALA A 131 4.46 15.93 -8.69
N LYS A 132 3.86 17.13 -8.63
CA LYS A 132 4.47 18.31 -8.01
C LYS A 132 4.82 18.07 -6.53
N GLU A 133 3.97 17.34 -5.83
CA GLU A 133 4.16 17.06 -4.41
C GLU A 133 4.97 15.79 -4.14
N HIS A 134 5.50 15.15 -5.19
CA HIS A 134 6.30 13.92 -5.13
C HIS A 134 5.62 12.81 -4.32
N VAL A 135 4.30 12.67 -4.49
CA VAL A 135 3.50 11.69 -3.75
C VAL A 135 3.81 10.28 -4.21
N ARG A 136 3.98 9.37 -3.25
CA ARG A 136 3.99 7.91 -3.48
C ARG A 136 2.58 7.35 -3.32
N ALA A 137 2.13 6.56 -4.27
CA ALA A 137 0.77 6.01 -4.29
C ALA A 137 0.74 4.48 -4.45
N VAL A 138 -0.05 3.79 -3.65
CA VAL A 138 -0.42 2.39 -3.88
C VAL A 138 -1.79 2.40 -4.56
N VAL A 139 -1.84 2.06 -5.84
CA VAL A 139 -3.05 2.12 -6.66
C VAL A 139 -3.74 0.75 -6.70
N GLY A 140 -5.05 0.74 -6.46
CA GLY A 140 -5.89 -0.45 -6.58
C GLY A 140 -6.71 -0.77 -5.32
N PRO A 141 -7.53 -1.83 -5.36
CA PRO A 141 -7.77 -2.72 -6.51
C PRO A 141 -8.41 -2.01 -7.70
N LEU A 142 -8.09 -2.42 -8.93
CA LEU A 142 -8.59 -1.75 -10.15
C LEU A 142 -9.97 -2.25 -10.59
N ASP A 143 -10.42 -3.39 -10.08
CA ASP A 143 -11.71 -4.03 -10.34
C ASP A 143 -12.77 -3.69 -9.28
N MET A 144 -12.61 -2.57 -8.59
CA MET A 144 -13.60 -2.07 -7.64
C MET A 144 -14.79 -1.43 -8.38
N GLY A 145 -16.02 -1.93 -8.16
CA GLY A 145 -17.20 -1.31 -8.74
C GLY A 145 -18.52 -1.80 -8.14
N PRO A 146 -19.57 -0.96 -8.15
CA PRO A 146 -19.61 0.36 -7.52
C PRO A 146 -20.23 0.26 -6.11
N ALA A 147 -19.53 -0.42 -5.19
CA ALA A 147 -20.04 -0.70 -3.83
C ALA A 147 -20.11 0.54 -2.89
N LYS A 148 -19.34 1.59 -3.16
CA LYS A 148 -19.31 2.87 -2.41
C LYS A 148 -19.21 4.05 -3.38
N MET A 149 -19.73 5.22 -3.01
CA MET A 149 -19.69 6.40 -3.88
C MET A 149 -18.25 6.82 -4.21
N GLU A 150 -17.34 6.73 -3.23
CA GLU A 150 -15.93 7.10 -3.38
C GLU A 150 -15.13 6.23 -4.37
N ILE A 151 -15.66 5.08 -4.79
CA ILE A 151 -15.02 4.19 -5.78
C ILE A 151 -15.75 4.14 -7.12
N TRP A 152 -16.78 4.96 -7.33
CA TRP A 152 -17.51 5.00 -8.61
C TRP A 152 -16.63 5.43 -9.79
N ASN A 153 -15.59 6.22 -9.51
CA ASN A 153 -14.66 6.73 -10.51
C ASN A 153 -13.41 5.85 -10.66
N THR A 154 -13.43 4.60 -10.18
CA THR A 154 -12.37 3.63 -10.41
C THR A 154 -12.23 3.37 -11.90
N THR A 155 -11.01 3.48 -12.43
CA THR A 155 -10.71 3.25 -13.86
C THR A 155 -9.35 2.59 -14.03
N TYR A 156 -9.24 1.73 -15.05
CA TYR A 156 -7.98 1.14 -15.50
C TYR A 156 -7.04 2.16 -16.16
N ASP A 157 -7.53 3.35 -16.50
CA ASP A 157 -6.70 4.43 -17.05
C ASP A 157 -5.78 5.07 -16.00
N ASN A 158 -6.13 4.93 -14.70
CA ASN A 158 -5.47 5.64 -13.61
C ASN A 158 -3.94 5.37 -13.57
N PRO A 159 -3.45 4.12 -13.58
CA PRO A 159 -2.01 3.85 -13.58
C PRO A 159 -1.26 4.47 -14.77
N GLY A 160 -1.80 4.37 -15.99
CA GLY A 160 -1.16 4.93 -17.18
C GLY A 160 -1.14 6.46 -17.18
N ILE A 161 -2.17 7.10 -16.61
CA ILE A 161 -2.21 8.55 -16.42
C ILE A 161 -1.18 9.00 -15.38
N LEU A 162 -1.05 8.28 -14.26
CA LEU A 162 -0.08 8.58 -13.22
C LEU A 162 1.37 8.38 -13.70
N GLU A 163 1.63 7.31 -14.46
CA GLU A 163 2.93 7.06 -15.09
C GLU A 163 3.35 8.24 -15.99
N LYS A 164 2.46 8.68 -16.89
CA LYS A 164 2.74 9.81 -17.80
C LYS A 164 2.96 11.13 -17.07
N ALA A 165 2.37 11.30 -15.89
CA ALA A 165 2.58 12.47 -15.04
C ALA A 165 3.86 12.39 -14.18
N GLY A 166 4.56 11.24 -14.15
CA GLY A 166 5.75 11.04 -13.33
C GLY A 166 5.47 10.84 -11.85
N VAL A 167 4.27 10.35 -11.49
CA VAL A 167 3.92 10.00 -10.10
C VAL A 167 4.51 8.63 -9.77
N ASP A 168 5.14 8.50 -8.59
CA ASP A 168 5.69 7.21 -8.14
C ASP A 168 4.56 6.33 -7.58
N PHE A 169 4.32 5.15 -8.18
CA PHE A 169 3.24 4.28 -7.75
C PHE A 169 3.54 2.79 -7.86
N CYS A 170 2.86 2.00 -7.02
CA CYS A 170 2.78 0.54 -7.13
C CYS A 170 1.32 0.09 -7.24
N LEU A 171 1.09 -1.17 -7.63
CA LEU A 171 -0.24 -1.75 -7.81
C LEU A 171 -0.55 -2.79 -6.74
N THR A 172 -1.82 -2.87 -6.32
CA THR A 172 -2.28 -3.81 -5.29
C THR A 172 -3.64 -4.43 -5.60
N GLN A 173 -3.88 -5.61 -5.04
CA GLN A 173 -5.21 -6.25 -4.94
C GLN A 173 -5.86 -6.05 -3.57
N ASP A 174 -5.21 -5.32 -2.67
CA ASP A 174 -5.68 -4.97 -1.31
C ASP A 174 -6.05 -6.17 -0.42
N THR A 175 -5.84 -7.39 -0.91
CA THR A 175 -6.05 -8.63 -0.15
C THR A 175 -5.05 -9.70 -0.58
N SER A 176 -4.65 -10.54 0.37
CA SER A 176 -3.83 -11.73 0.08
C SER A 176 -4.61 -12.76 -0.76
N SER A 177 -5.91 -12.90 -0.52
CA SER A 177 -6.79 -13.86 -1.22
C SER A 177 -6.99 -13.58 -2.70
N GLN A 178 -6.81 -12.33 -3.13
CA GLN A 178 -7.00 -11.90 -4.52
C GLN A 178 -5.70 -11.47 -5.19
N THR A 179 -4.56 -11.51 -4.50
CA THR A 179 -3.25 -11.15 -5.08
C THR A 179 -2.94 -11.98 -6.34
N ASN A 180 -3.44 -13.22 -6.43
CA ASN A 180 -3.33 -14.04 -7.63
C ASN A 180 -4.03 -13.46 -8.87
N LYS A 181 -4.98 -12.54 -8.71
CA LYS A 181 -5.65 -11.81 -9.81
C LYS A 181 -4.89 -10.55 -10.23
N LEU A 182 -3.86 -10.13 -9.49
CA LEU A 182 -3.11 -8.92 -9.80
C LEU A 182 -2.59 -8.90 -11.25
N PRO A 183 -1.99 -9.98 -11.79
CA PRO A 183 -1.50 -9.96 -13.16
C PRO A 183 -2.58 -9.68 -14.21
N VAL A 184 -3.81 -10.15 -14.00
CA VAL A 184 -4.96 -9.89 -14.89
C VAL A 184 -5.26 -8.40 -14.93
N ASN A 185 -5.39 -7.76 -13.76
CA ASN A 185 -5.72 -6.34 -13.68
C ASN A 185 -4.56 -5.45 -14.19
N VAL A 186 -3.31 -5.91 -14.04
CA VAL A 186 -2.14 -5.24 -14.63
C VAL A 186 -2.17 -5.33 -16.15
N GLY A 187 -2.49 -6.50 -16.74
CA GLY A 187 -2.64 -6.66 -18.18
C GLY A 187 -3.71 -5.73 -18.77
N ILE A 188 -4.84 -5.55 -18.05
CA ILE A 188 -5.87 -4.58 -18.45
C ILE A 188 -5.33 -3.14 -18.33
N ALA A 189 -4.63 -2.79 -17.25
CA ALA A 189 -4.02 -1.45 -17.12
C ALA A 189 -3.03 -1.14 -18.26
N ILE A 190 -2.27 -2.14 -18.73
CA ILE A 190 -1.38 -1.99 -19.90
C ILE A 190 -2.19 -1.66 -21.16
N ALA A 191 -3.30 -2.38 -21.40
CA ALA A 191 -4.21 -2.09 -22.50
C ALA A 191 -4.82 -0.68 -22.42
N HIS A 192 -4.91 -0.11 -21.21
CA HIS A 192 -5.39 1.24 -20.92
C HIS A 192 -4.27 2.30 -20.86
N GLY A 193 -3.06 1.94 -21.28
CA GLY A 193 -1.98 2.90 -21.54
C GLY A 193 -0.91 3.02 -20.45
N LEU A 194 -0.86 2.09 -19.50
CA LEU A 194 0.32 1.83 -18.68
C LEU A 194 1.39 1.12 -19.52
N SER A 195 2.65 1.55 -19.45
CA SER A 195 3.74 0.82 -20.13
C SER A 195 4.01 -0.54 -19.49
N TRP A 196 4.48 -1.52 -20.27
CA TRP A 196 4.83 -2.84 -19.74
C TRP A 196 5.97 -2.74 -18.69
N ASP A 197 6.98 -1.89 -18.94
CA ASP A 197 8.07 -1.66 -17.99
C ASP A 197 7.58 -1.00 -16.69
N GLY A 198 6.67 -0.03 -16.80
CA GLY A 198 6.03 0.61 -15.65
C GLY A 198 5.18 -0.36 -14.85
N ALA A 199 4.42 -1.21 -15.54
CA ALA A 199 3.65 -2.29 -14.93
C ALA A 199 4.54 -3.26 -14.15
N LEU A 200 5.65 -3.72 -14.75
CA LEU A 200 6.59 -4.61 -14.09
C LEU A 200 7.19 -3.97 -12.84
N LYS A 201 7.66 -2.72 -12.93
CA LYS A 201 8.18 -1.96 -11.77
C LYS A 201 7.14 -1.79 -10.68
N ALA A 202 5.89 -1.47 -11.05
CA ALA A 202 4.79 -1.22 -10.12
C ALA A 202 4.37 -2.45 -9.32
N VAL A 203 4.75 -3.67 -9.72
CA VAL A 203 4.49 -4.91 -8.97
C VAL A 203 5.75 -5.59 -8.44
N THR A 204 6.94 -5.00 -8.64
CA THR A 204 8.22 -5.56 -8.18
C THR A 204 9.05 -4.53 -7.40
N LEU A 205 9.81 -3.68 -8.10
CA LEU A 205 10.76 -2.76 -7.48
C LEU A 205 10.09 -1.63 -6.69
N THR A 206 9.03 -1.02 -7.22
CA THR A 206 8.36 0.09 -6.52
C THR A 206 7.77 -0.31 -5.17
N PRO A 207 6.99 -1.41 -5.05
CA PRO A 207 6.51 -1.83 -3.74
C PRO A 207 7.65 -2.21 -2.78
N ALA A 208 8.75 -2.83 -3.26
CA ALA A 208 9.93 -3.09 -2.43
C ALA A 208 10.53 -1.79 -1.86
N ARG A 209 10.71 -0.75 -2.70
CA ARG A 209 11.16 0.59 -2.26
C ARG A 209 10.21 1.24 -1.25
N PHE A 210 8.91 1.09 -1.47
CA PHE A 210 7.90 1.64 -0.56
C PHE A 210 7.92 0.96 0.80
N LEU A 211 8.30 -0.31 0.84
CA LEU A 211 8.49 -1.10 2.07
C LEU A 211 9.89 -0.96 2.68
N GLY A 212 10.84 -0.30 2.01
CA GLY A 212 12.23 -0.21 2.46
C GLY A 212 12.98 -1.54 2.36
N LEU A 213 12.63 -2.36 1.36
CA LEU A 213 13.18 -3.69 1.11
C LEU A 213 13.87 -3.79 -0.27
N ASP A 214 14.15 -2.68 -0.94
CA ASP A 214 14.74 -2.70 -2.27
C ASP A 214 16.22 -3.12 -2.28
N ASP A 215 16.88 -3.17 -1.14
CA ASP A 215 18.17 -3.83 -0.95
C ASP A 215 18.07 -5.36 -0.93
N ARG A 216 16.88 -5.90 -0.63
CA ARG A 216 16.62 -7.33 -0.52
C ARG A 216 15.80 -7.93 -1.66
N MET A 217 14.85 -7.18 -2.24
CA MET A 217 13.90 -7.73 -3.22
C MET A 217 13.44 -6.71 -4.26
N GLY A 218 12.61 -7.16 -5.20
CA GLY A 218 12.01 -6.32 -6.24
C GLY A 218 12.82 -6.20 -7.53
N SER A 219 14.01 -6.79 -7.61
CA SER A 219 14.79 -6.93 -8.85
C SER A 219 15.73 -8.14 -8.79
N LEU A 220 16.24 -8.55 -9.95
CA LEU A 220 17.19 -9.65 -10.09
C LEU A 220 18.63 -9.12 -10.07
N ASP A 221 19.09 -8.69 -8.90
CA ASP A 221 20.46 -8.19 -8.67
C ASP A 221 21.24 -9.12 -7.72
N VAL A 222 22.57 -9.17 -7.87
CA VAL A 222 23.43 -9.95 -6.98
C VAL A 222 23.34 -9.41 -5.56
N GLY A 223 23.13 -10.32 -4.58
CA GLY A 223 23.03 -9.99 -3.16
C GLY A 223 21.60 -9.85 -2.63
N LYS A 224 20.59 -9.89 -3.51
CA LYS A 224 19.17 -9.90 -3.14
C LYS A 224 18.65 -11.31 -2.84
N ASP A 225 17.53 -11.38 -2.14
CA ASP A 225 16.80 -12.61 -1.85
C ASP A 225 16.40 -13.28 -3.16
N ALA A 226 16.54 -14.60 -3.23
CA ALA A 226 16.27 -15.39 -4.43
C ALA A 226 14.76 -15.66 -4.63
N ASP A 227 14.00 -14.56 -4.73
CA ASP A 227 12.55 -14.55 -4.95
C ASP A 227 12.24 -14.34 -6.44
N ILE A 228 11.93 -15.44 -7.15
CA ILE A 228 11.83 -15.47 -8.62
C ILE A 228 10.54 -16.14 -9.04
N ALA A 229 9.82 -15.56 -10.01
CA ALA A 229 8.69 -16.21 -10.67
C ALA A 229 9.05 -16.52 -12.13
N ILE A 230 8.84 -17.79 -12.53
CA ILE A 230 9.10 -18.27 -13.89
C ILE A 230 7.76 -18.45 -14.59
N PHE A 231 7.60 -17.78 -15.73
CA PHE A 231 6.38 -17.77 -16.51
C PHE A 231 6.59 -18.40 -17.89
N SER A 232 5.55 -19.03 -18.42
CA SER A 232 5.55 -19.62 -19.78
C SER A 232 5.50 -18.57 -20.91
N GLY A 233 5.49 -17.28 -20.57
CA GLY A 233 5.27 -16.15 -21.47
C GLY A 233 5.24 -14.82 -20.72
N ASP A 234 4.60 -13.81 -21.30
CA ASP A 234 4.41 -12.49 -20.66
C ASP A 234 3.57 -12.65 -19.37
N PRO A 235 4.09 -12.26 -18.18
CA PRO A 235 3.39 -12.42 -16.91
C PRO A 235 2.03 -11.71 -16.83
N PHE A 236 1.78 -10.70 -17.67
CA PHE A 236 0.53 -9.94 -17.69
C PHE A 236 -0.46 -10.40 -18.77
N CYS A 237 -0.15 -11.49 -19.48
CA CYS A 237 -1.06 -12.13 -20.41
C CYS A 237 -1.91 -13.19 -19.71
N ASN A 238 -3.22 -13.18 -19.95
CA ASN A 238 -4.15 -14.15 -19.36
C ASN A 238 -3.94 -15.61 -19.81
N TYR A 239 -3.16 -15.84 -20.87
CA TYR A 239 -2.79 -17.18 -21.35
C TYR A 239 -1.51 -17.72 -20.69
N THR A 240 -0.79 -16.89 -19.94
CA THR A 240 0.50 -17.25 -19.34
C THR A 240 0.30 -17.98 -18.01
N LEU A 241 1.03 -19.07 -17.83
CA LEU A 241 1.10 -19.78 -16.56
C LEU A 241 2.35 -19.34 -15.79
N CYS A 242 2.22 -19.15 -14.49
CA CYS A 242 3.37 -19.13 -13.58
C CYS A 242 3.77 -20.58 -13.32
N GLU A 243 4.84 -21.03 -13.96
CA GLU A 243 5.26 -22.43 -13.92
C GLU A 243 5.94 -22.78 -12.59
N LYS A 244 6.78 -21.87 -12.09
CA LYS A 244 7.52 -22.06 -10.84
C LYS A 244 7.63 -20.74 -10.08
N THR A 245 7.68 -20.85 -8.77
CA THR A 245 8.08 -19.76 -7.89
C THR A 245 9.28 -20.23 -7.07
N ILE A 246 10.28 -19.38 -6.93
CA ILE A 246 11.42 -19.58 -6.04
C ILE A 246 11.25 -18.55 -4.93
N ILE A 247 11.33 -18.98 -3.67
CA ILE A 247 11.23 -18.10 -2.50
C ILE A 247 12.42 -18.43 -1.61
N ASP A 248 13.23 -17.43 -1.26
CA ASP A 248 14.48 -17.62 -0.48
C ASP A 248 15.40 -18.73 -1.07
N GLY A 249 15.36 -18.94 -2.40
CA GLY A 249 16.13 -19.97 -3.09
C GLY A 249 15.48 -21.37 -3.13
N GLU A 250 14.37 -21.58 -2.42
CA GLU A 250 13.61 -22.82 -2.46
C GLU A 250 12.63 -22.83 -3.65
N VAL A 251 12.61 -23.93 -4.40
CA VAL A 251 11.81 -24.07 -5.63
C VAL A 251 10.44 -24.67 -5.34
N TYR A 252 9.39 -23.97 -5.76
CA TYR A 252 7.99 -24.39 -5.68
C TYR A 252 7.44 -24.59 -7.10
N ASP A 253 7.00 -25.81 -7.43
CA ASP A 253 6.35 -26.10 -8.71
C ASP A 253 4.86 -25.78 -8.63
N ASN A 254 4.42 -24.81 -9.44
CA ASN A 254 3.03 -24.36 -9.44
C ASN A 254 2.15 -25.19 -10.40
N THR A 255 2.76 -25.98 -11.28
CA THR A 255 2.04 -26.74 -12.31
C THR A 255 1.57 -28.11 -11.85
N GLU A 256 2.17 -28.68 -10.80
CA GLU A 256 1.80 -30.00 -10.29
C GLU A 256 0.36 -30.06 -9.78
N ARG A 257 -0.18 -28.93 -9.32
CA ARG A 257 -1.59 -28.80 -8.91
C ARG A 257 -2.58 -29.02 -10.06
N TYR A 258 -2.18 -28.77 -11.31
CA TYR A 258 -3.01 -29.01 -12.51
C TYR A 258 -2.92 -30.44 -13.03
N LYS A 259 -1.98 -31.26 -12.54
CA LYS A 259 -1.86 -32.69 -12.90
C LYS A 259 -2.88 -33.57 -12.18
N LEU A 260 -3.61 -33.04 -11.19
CA LEU A 260 -4.73 -33.71 -10.55
C LEU A 260 -6.00 -33.67 -11.45
N ASN A 261 -6.16 -34.71 -12.26
CA ASN A 261 -7.45 -35.24 -12.77
C ASN A 261 -8.39 -34.32 -13.57
N ILE A 262 -7.95 -33.77 -14.71
CA ILE A 262 -8.91 -33.22 -15.70
C ILE A 262 -8.73 -33.69 -17.16
N TYR A 263 -7.68 -34.45 -17.47
CA TYR A 263 -7.45 -34.98 -18.83
C TYR A 263 -7.65 -36.49 -19.01
N ASN A 264 -8.20 -37.21 -18.02
CA ASN A 264 -8.58 -38.63 -18.13
C ASN A 264 -10.07 -38.85 -18.41
N LYS A 265 -10.73 -37.94 -19.14
CA LYS A 265 -11.98 -38.27 -19.83
C LYS A 265 -11.79 -38.00 -21.32
N GLN A 266 -11.47 -39.09 -22.03
CA GLN A 266 -11.75 -39.21 -23.45
C GLN A 266 -13.23 -38.87 -23.66
N TYR A 267 -13.49 -37.89 -24.53
CA TYR A 267 -14.75 -37.77 -25.24
C TYR A 267 -14.61 -38.44 -26.60
#